data_AF-A0A661S5L0-F1
#
_entry.id   AF-A0A661S5L0-F1
#
_cell.length_a   1.000
_cell.length_b   1.000
_cell.length_c   1.000
_cell.angle_alpha   90.00
_cell.angle_beta   90.00
_cell.angle_gamma   90.00
#
_symmetry.space_group_name_H-M   'P 1'
#
loop_
_entity.id
_entity.type
_entity.pdbx_description
1 polymer ?
#
loop_
_entity_poly.entity_id
_entity_poly.type
_entity_poly.pdbx_seq_one_letter_code
_entity_poly.pdbx_strand_id
1 'polypeptide(L)'
;MSNRTGEADLTAKNGRARTALSVRSTEASNSEESCAVIPHAGVCGGQSGNWLSYLACPATWLNTGVYLCNCYNRMRIFKYKTFEKWARKQGMSNADLKKAVNEIQNGLIDTKLGGDVYKKRIELHGKGKRNSHRTIILMKIQDKAIFVHGFAKGEKSNITRNELEGFKIMANAFFNLNDEQIKILIDKQNLMEVL
;
A
#
# COMPACT_ATOMS: atom_id res chain seq x y z
N MET A 1 24.16 38.74 55.54
CA MET A 1 22.91 38.14 55.04
C MET A 1 23.07 36.63 55.19
N SER A 2 22.99 36.05 56.38
CA SER A 2 21.82 35.80 57.23
C SER A 2 20.73 34.92 56.59
N ASN A 3 20.60 33.72 57.19
CA ASN A 3 19.48 32.75 57.21
C ASN A 3 19.44 31.70 56.09
N ARG A 4 19.59 30.38 56.41
CA ARG A 4 18.62 29.45 57.06
C ARG A 4 17.40 29.27 56.16
N THR A 5 17.09 28.10 55.60
CA THR A 5 16.62 26.83 56.21
C THR A 5 16.73 25.71 55.15
N GLY A 6 17.04 24.44 55.42
CA GLY A 6 16.35 23.55 56.35
C GLY A 6 15.25 22.77 55.62
N GLU A 7 15.61 21.58 55.11
CA GLU A 7 14.92 20.29 55.31
C GLU A 7 13.40 20.16 55.09
N ALA A 8 13.02 19.32 54.12
CA ALA A 8 11.83 18.47 54.21
C ALA A 8 11.96 17.25 53.27
N ASP A 9 12.38 16.15 53.87
CA ASP A 9 12.09 14.78 53.47
C ASP A 9 10.56 14.59 53.41
N LEU A 10 10.05 14.06 52.31
CA LEU A 10 8.75 13.39 52.24
C LEU A 10 8.89 12.12 51.39
N THR A 11 9.33 11.08 52.07
CA THR A 11 8.96 9.70 51.80
C THR A 11 7.42 9.55 51.64
N ALA A 12 6.98 9.01 50.51
CA ALA A 12 5.65 8.42 50.38
C ALA A 12 5.75 7.09 49.62
N LYS A 13 5.73 6.03 50.42
CA LYS A 13 5.52 4.63 50.02
C LYS A 13 4.13 4.48 49.42
N ASN A 14 4.03 3.80 48.28
CA ASN A 14 2.92 2.94 47.85
C ASN A 14 3.50 2.03 46.75
N GLY A 15 3.49 0.70 46.81
CA GLY A 15 2.58 -0.19 47.51
C GLY A 15 1.73 -0.98 46.52
N ARG A 16 2.40 -1.82 45.70
CA ARG A 16 1.98 -3.15 45.23
C ARG A 16 0.56 -3.32 44.62
N ALA A 17 0.49 -3.61 43.32
CA ALA A 17 -0.39 -4.66 42.80
C ALA A 17 0.08 -5.15 41.42
N ARG A 18 0.49 -6.43 41.38
CA ARG A 18 0.62 -7.20 40.14
C ARG A 18 -0.79 -7.48 39.64
N THR A 19 -1.05 -7.20 38.37
CA THR A 19 -2.06 -7.96 37.63
C THR A 19 -1.49 -8.28 36.26
N ALA A 20 -0.91 -9.48 36.15
CA ALA A 20 -0.65 -10.11 34.87
C ALA A 20 -2.01 -10.44 34.26
N LEU A 21 -2.46 -9.65 33.28
CA LEU A 21 -3.61 -10.02 32.48
C LEU A 21 -3.12 -10.93 31.36
N SER A 22 -3.24 -12.24 31.60
CA SER A 22 -3.09 -13.26 30.57
C SER A 22 -4.22 -13.07 29.56
N VAL A 23 -3.94 -12.42 28.43
CA VAL A 23 -4.82 -12.51 27.27
C VAL A 23 -4.38 -13.76 26.52
N ARG A 24 -5.15 -14.83 26.72
CA ARG A 24 -5.07 -16.06 25.94
C ARG A 24 -5.18 -15.69 24.48
N SER A 25 -4.07 -15.81 23.77
CA SER A 25 -4.06 -15.81 22.31
C SER A 25 -4.74 -17.10 21.90
N THR A 26 -6.00 -17.02 21.48
CA THR A 26 -6.63 -18.10 20.74
C THR A 26 -5.96 -18.16 19.38
N GLU A 27 -5.04 -19.11 19.26
CA GLU A 27 -4.53 -19.64 18.01
C GLU A 27 -5.72 -20.17 17.20
N ALA A 28 -6.10 -19.43 16.16
CA ALA A 28 -6.93 -19.97 15.09
C ALA A 28 -5.98 -20.48 14.00
N SER A 29 -5.69 -21.78 14.13
CA SER A 29 -5.57 -22.77 13.06
C SER A 29 -5.30 -22.28 11.62
N ASN A 30 -4.13 -22.66 11.12
CA ASN A 30 -3.87 -23.21 9.80
C ASN A 30 -4.75 -22.79 8.62
N SER A 31 -4.11 -22.08 7.68
CA SER A 31 -3.95 -22.65 6.34
C SER A 31 -2.54 -22.30 5.84
N GLU A 32 -1.66 -23.29 5.96
CA GLU A 32 -0.45 -23.36 5.17
C GLU A 32 -0.86 -23.48 3.69
N GLU A 33 -0.59 -22.47 2.89
CA GLU A 33 -0.41 -22.67 1.45
C GLU A 33 1.06 -22.43 1.12
N SER A 34 1.81 -23.48 1.38
CA SER A 34 2.87 -24.07 0.54
C SER A 34 3.26 -23.28 -0.72
N CYS A 35 4.54 -22.88 -0.73
CA CYS A 35 5.48 -22.92 -1.85
C CYS A 35 4.94 -22.85 -3.29
N ALA A 36 5.34 -21.79 -4.00
CA ALA A 36 5.78 -21.95 -5.38
C ALA A 36 7.14 -21.24 -5.56
N VAL A 37 8.19 -22.06 -5.54
CA VAL A 37 9.52 -21.73 -6.05
C VAL A 37 9.36 -21.38 -7.52
N ILE A 38 9.83 -20.18 -7.90
CA ILE A 38 9.87 -19.71 -9.28
C ILE A 38 10.88 -20.56 -10.05
N PRO A 39 10.50 -21.29 -11.12
CA PRO A 39 11.50 -21.84 -12.02
C PRO A 39 12.03 -20.70 -12.90
N HIS A 40 13.34 -20.52 -12.88
CA HIS A 40 14.07 -19.68 -13.82
C HIS A 40 13.66 -20.04 -15.25
N ALA A 41 13.10 -19.07 -15.98
CA ALA A 41 12.85 -19.19 -17.41
C ALA A 41 14.19 -19.28 -18.15
N GLY A 42 14.57 -20.50 -18.52
CA GLY A 42 15.60 -20.76 -19.52
C GLY A 42 15.08 -20.36 -20.89
N VAL A 43 15.83 -19.49 -21.56
CA VAL A 43 15.67 -19.17 -22.98
C VAL A 43 16.07 -20.41 -23.79
N CYS A 44 15.12 -20.99 -24.52
CA CYS A 44 15.39 -21.99 -25.56
C CYS A 44 15.01 -21.42 -26.92
N GLY A 45 15.84 -21.73 -27.92
CA GLY A 45 15.98 -21.04 -29.19
C GLY A 45 14.77 -21.12 -30.10
N GLY A 46 14.80 -20.26 -31.11
CA GLY A 46 13.71 -20.11 -32.07
C GLY A 46 13.53 -21.28 -33.02
N GLN A 47 12.43 -21.22 -33.76
CA GLN A 47 12.33 -21.71 -35.12
C GLN A 47 11.18 -21.00 -35.83
N SER A 48 11.53 -20.47 -37.00
CA SER A 48 10.66 -20.10 -38.10
C SER A 48 9.69 -21.22 -38.46
N GLY A 49 8.42 -20.90 -38.73
CA GLY A 49 7.49 -21.88 -39.27
C GLY A 49 6.03 -21.42 -39.34
N ASN A 50 5.70 -20.83 -40.48
CA ASN A 50 4.41 -20.82 -41.20
C ASN A 50 3.07 -20.84 -40.43
N TRP A 51 2.27 -19.81 -40.71
CA TRP A 51 0.83 -19.77 -40.49
C TRP A 51 0.11 -20.68 -41.51
N LEU A 52 -1.04 -21.22 -41.09
CA LEU A 52 -2.04 -22.00 -41.87
C LEU A 52 -1.90 -23.53 -41.80
N SER A 53 -2.69 -24.16 -40.93
CA SER A 53 -3.54 -25.30 -41.31
C SER A 53 -4.35 -25.90 -40.14
N TYR A 54 -5.67 -25.85 -40.29
CA TYR A 54 -6.68 -26.86 -39.88
C TYR A 54 -6.85 -27.18 -38.37
N LEU A 55 -7.93 -26.75 -37.71
CA LEU A 55 -9.28 -27.34 -37.72
C LEU A 55 -9.32 -28.86 -37.50
N ALA A 56 -9.23 -29.28 -36.24
CA ALA A 56 -9.90 -30.46 -35.70
C ALA A 56 -9.92 -30.37 -34.16
N CYS A 57 -11.02 -29.92 -33.57
CA CYS A 57 -11.25 -30.02 -32.13
C CYS A 57 -12.35 -31.08 -31.92
N PRO A 58 -12.00 -32.36 -31.68
CA PRO A 58 -13.00 -33.36 -31.32
C PRO A 58 -13.48 -33.06 -29.89
N ALA A 59 -14.75 -32.71 -29.79
CA ALA A 59 -15.45 -32.62 -28.51
C ALA A 59 -15.58 -34.03 -27.93
N THR A 60 -14.79 -34.33 -26.89
CA THR A 60 -15.12 -35.17 -25.71
C THR A 60 -13.84 -35.42 -24.93
N TRP A 61 -13.50 -34.57 -23.97
CA TRP A 61 -12.74 -34.92 -22.77
C TRP A 61 -13.13 -33.92 -21.67
N LEU A 62 -13.93 -34.40 -20.72
CA LEU A 62 -14.05 -33.78 -19.41
C LEU A 62 -12.71 -33.95 -18.67
N ASN A 63 -12.38 -32.94 -17.87
CA ASN A 63 -11.46 -33.01 -16.74
C ASN A 63 -9.96 -32.81 -17.00
N THR A 64 -9.57 -31.56 -17.28
CA THR A 64 -8.31 -30.98 -16.76
C THR A 64 -8.59 -29.52 -16.40
N GLY A 65 -8.65 -29.22 -15.11
CA GLY A 65 -8.79 -27.87 -14.60
C GLY A 65 -7.63 -27.00 -15.08
N VAL A 66 -7.98 -25.92 -15.80
CA VAL A 66 -7.09 -24.79 -16.08
C VAL A 66 -7.88 -23.50 -16.13
N TYR A 67 -7.58 -22.40 -15.45
CA TYR A 67 -7.00 -22.15 -14.14
C TYR A 67 -7.86 -21.05 -13.52
N LEU A 68 -7.92 -20.99 -12.19
CA LEU A 68 -8.40 -19.88 -11.37
C LEU A 68 -8.37 -18.56 -12.15
N CYS A 69 -9.52 -18.15 -12.70
CA CYS A 69 -9.67 -16.82 -13.28
C CYS A 69 -9.59 -15.89 -12.07
N ASN A 70 -8.36 -15.47 -11.80
CA ASN A 70 -7.87 -14.68 -10.71
C ASN A 70 -9.06 -13.95 -10.06
N CYS A 71 -9.58 -14.49 -8.95
CA CYS A 71 -10.43 -13.72 -8.03
C CYS A 71 -9.50 -12.69 -7.39
N TYR A 72 -8.99 -11.78 -8.22
CA TYR A 72 -8.13 -10.68 -7.88
C TYR A 72 -9.02 -9.82 -7.02
N ASN A 73 -8.90 -9.99 -5.70
CA ASN A 73 -9.48 -9.08 -4.74
C ASN A 73 -8.99 -7.69 -5.16
N ARG A 74 -9.87 -6.94 -5.84
CA ARG A 74 -9.48 -5.74 -6.55
C ARG A 74 -9.27 -4.70 -5.48
N MET A 75 -8.01 -4.52 -5.08
CA MET A 75 -7.62 -3.54 -4.09
C MET A 75 -8.25 -2.20 -4.45
N ARG A 76 -8.96 -1.58 -3.50
CA ARG A 76 -9.60 -0.30 -3.73
C ARG A 76 -8.57 0.80 -3.63
N ILE A 77 -8.55 1.67 -4.64
CA ILE A 77 -7.54 2.72 -4.79
C ILE A 77 -8.23 4.06 -4.66
N PHE A 78 -7.70 4.90 -3.78
CA PHE A 78 -8.24 6.22 -3.48
C PHE A 78 -7.20 7.30 -3.65
N LYS A 79 -7.67 8.53 -3.83
CA LYS A 79 -6.88 9.74 -3.89
C LYS A 79 -7.42 10.74 -2.89
N TYR A 80 -6.52 11.38 -2.17
CA TYR A 80 -6.88 12.49 -1.31
C TYR A 80 -7.13 13.76 -2.14
N LYS A 81 -8.02 14.65 -1.68
CA LYS A 81 -8.41 15.88 -2.40
C LYS A 81 -7.23 16.75 -2.80
N THR A 82 -6.26 16.95 -1.90
CA THR A 82 -5.06 17.74 -2.20
C THR A 82 -4.18 17.07 -3.25
N PHE A 83 -4.06 15.74 -3.18
CA PHE A 83 -3.36 14.93 -4.17
C PHE A 83 -4.01 15.03 -5.54
N GLU A 84 -5.33 14.93 -5.65
CA GLU A 84 -6.01 15.03 -6.95
C GLU A 84 -5.81 16.39 -7.60
N LYS A 85 -5.89 17.49 -6.82
CA LYS A 85 -5.58 18.83 -7.33
C LYS A 85 -4.16 18.90 -7.88
N TRP A 86 -3.20 18.28 -7.20
CA TRP A 86 -1.81 18.22 -7.65
C TRP A 86 -1.65 17.31 -8.88
N ALA A 87 -2.26 16.14 -8.88
CA ALA A 87 -2.22 15.15 -9.96
C ALA A 87 -2.78 15.72 -11.27
N ARG A 88 -3.90 16.47 -11.19
CA ARG A 88 -4.46 17.18 -12.34
C ARG A 88 -3.51 18.23 -12.91
N LYS A 89 -2.79 18.97 -12.05
CA LYS A 89 -1.78 19.95 -12.50
C LYS A 89 -0.58 19.28 -13.19
N GLN A 90 -0.20 18.08 -12.74
CA GLN A 90 0.91 17.33 -13.34
C GLN A 90 0.46 16.44 -14.51
N GLY A 91 -0.84 16.39 -14.84
CA GLY A 91 -1.37 15.56 -15.94
C GLY A 91 -1.33 14.06 -15.65
N MET A 92 -1.44 13.64 -14.39
CA MET A 92 -1.37 12.22 -14.03
C MET A 92 -2.69 11.51 -14.30
N SER A 93 -2.64 10.40 -15.04
CA SER A 93 -3.83 9.62 -15.40
C SER A 93 -4.18 8.59 -14.32
N ASN A 94 -5.45 8.14 -14.30
CA ASN A 94 -5.88 7.04 -13.44
C ASN A 94 -5.15 5.73 -13.76
N ALA A 95 -4.77 5.52 -15.03
CA ALA A 95 -4.03 4.34 -15.47
C ALA A 95 -2.62 4.30 -14.84
N ASP A 96 -1.93 5.46 -14.77
CA ASP A 96 -0.60 5.55 -14.16
C ASP A 96 -0.66 5.23 -12.65
N LEU A 97 -1.70 5.70 -11.97
CA LEU A 97 -1.91 5.42 -10.54
C LEU A 97 -2.20 3.94 -10.29
N LYS A 98 -3.06 3.33 -11.10
CA LYS A 98 -3.35 1.88 -11.03
C LYS A 98 -2.09 1.05 -11.28
N LYS A 99 -1.30 1.44 -12.28
CA LYS A 99 -0.02 0.80 -12.57
C LYS A 99 0.93 0.90 -11.38
N ALA A 100 1.04 2.06 -10.76
CA ALA A 100 1.88 2.26 -9.58
C ALA A 100 1.47 1.35 -8.40
N VAL A 101 0.17 1.18 -8.15
CA VAL A 101 -0.32 0.26 -7.11
C VAL A 101 0.02 -1.19 -7.47
N ASN A 102 -0.23 -1.61 -8.71
CA ASN A 102 0.10 -2.97 -9.16
C ASN A 102 1.60 -3.27 -9.04
N GLU A 103 2.46 -2.31 -9.40
CA GLU A 103 3.91 -2.44 -9.20
C GLU A 103 4.27 -2.67 -7.71
N ILE A 104 3.64 -1.93 -6.79
CA ILE A 104 3.88 -2.10 -5.35
C ILE A 104 3.35 -3.48 -4.88
N GLN A 105 2.21 -3.94 -5.39
CA GLN A 105 1.67 -5.27 -5.10
C GLN A 105 2.62 -6.39 -5.59
N ASN A 106 3.29 -6.19 -6.72
CA ASN A 106 4.32 -7.09 -7.24
C ASN A 106 5.69 -6.95 -6.54
N GLY A 107 5.78 -6.15 -5.47
CA GLY A 107 7.00 -5.94 -4.71
C GLY A 107 7.99 -4.95 -5.32
N LEU A 108 7.63 -4.26 -6.42
CA LEU A 108 8.44 -3.18 -7.01
C LEU A 108 8.26 -1.89 -6.21
N ILE A 109 8.86 -1.85 -5.03
CA ILE A 109 8.80 -0.74 -4.09
C ILE A 109 10.11 0.05 -4.15
N ASP A 110 10.04 1.36 -4.36
CA ASP A 110 11.27 2.19 -4.32
C ASP A 110 11.78 2.37 -2.89
N THR A 111 10.90 2.75 -1.96
CA THR A 111 11.27 2.95 -0.55
C THR A 111 10.08 2.77 0.38
N LYS A 112 10.25 1.97 1.43
CA LYS A 112 9.29 1.84 2.53
C LYS A 112 9.71 2.77 3.67
N LEU A 113 8.85 3.70 4.07
CA LEU A 113 9.11 4.64 5.16
C LEU A 113 8.59 4.13 6.52
N GLY A 114 7.82 3.04 6.50
CA GLY A 114 7.27 2.36 7.68
C GLY A 114 5.85 2.80 8.04
N GLY A 115 5.13 1.99 8.82
CA GLY A 115 3.71 2.25 9.19
C GLY A 115 2.79 2.38 7.98
N ASP A 116 2.94 1.47 7.01
CA ASP A 116 2.17 1.43 5.76
C ASP A 116 2.33 2.65 4.85
N VAL A 117 3.39 3.45 5.07
CA VAL A 117 3.79 4.56 4.22
C VAL A 117 4.85 4.11 3.22
N TYR A 118 4.56 4.32 1.94
CA TYR A 118 5.43 4.00 0.81
C TYR A 118 5.75 5.26 0.03
N LYS A 119 6.99 5.34 -0.43
CA LYS A 119 7.43 6.34 -1.40
C LYS A 119 7.67 5.63 -2.71
N LYS A 120 6.99 6.09 -3.76
CA LYS A 120 7.01 5.47 -5.08
C LYS A 120 7.21 6.53 -6.16
N ARG A 121 7.91 6.16 -7.22
CA ARG A 121 8.07 6.91 -8.46
C ARG A 121 7.00 6.44 -9.43
N ILE A 122 6.23 7.39 -9.93
CA ILE A 122 5.18 7.15 -10.91
C ILE A 122 5.59 7.86 -12.20
N GLU A 123 5.73 7.09 -13.27
CA GLU A 123 5.99 7.61 -14.61
C GLU A 123 4.70 8.14 -15.22
N LEU A 124 4.74 9.34 -15.79
CA LEU A 124 3.60 9.91 -16.50
C LEU A 124 3.48 9.32 -17.90
N HIS A 125 2.33 8.71 -18.20
CA HIS A 125 1.98 8.17 -19.52
C HIS A 125 3.04 7.27 -20.16
N GLY A 126 3.84 6.56 -19.36
CA GLY A 126 4.93 5.71 -19.86
C GLY A 126 6.03 6.47 -20.62
N LYS A 127 6.14 7.80 -20.51
CA LYS A 127 7.16 8.61 -21.20
C LYS A 127 8.58 8.50 -20.60
N GLY A 128 8.83 7.45 -19.81
CA GLY A 128 10.12 7.12 -19.20
C GLY A 128 10.54 8.03 -18.04
N LYS A 129 11.77 7.78 -17.55
CA LYS A 129 12.34 8.34 -16.30
C LYS A 129 12.37 9.87 -16.21
N ARG A 130 12.33 10.59 -17.34
CA ARG A 130 12.44 12.07 -17.35
C ARG A 130 11.18 12.77 -16.82
N ASN A 131 10.05 12.08 -16.79
CA ASN A 131 8.77 12.62 -16.34
C ASN A 131 8.14 11.80 -15.22
N SER A 132 8.97 11.26 -14.31
CA SER A 132 8.51 10.55 -13.12
C SER A 132 8.35 11.51 -11.93
N HIS A 133 7.24 11.40 -11.20
CA HIS A 133 7.06 12.10 -9.94
C HIS A 133 7.18 11.15 -8.76
N ARG A 134 7.70 11.66 -7.64
CA ARG A 134 7.70 10.92 -6.38
C ARG A 134 6.39 11.19 -5.66
N THR A 135 5.73 10.14 -5.21
CA THR A 135 4.47 10.22 -4.49
C THR A 135 4.56 9.45 -3.18
N ILE A 136 3.81 9.92 -2.20
CA ILE A 136 3.57 9.23 -0.93
C ILE A 136 2.23 8.53 -1.02
N ILE A 137 2.30 7.22 -0.79
CA ILE A 137 1.19 6.30 -0.89
C ILE A 137 1.07 5.62 0.46
N LEU A 138 -0.12 5.66 1.05
CA LEU A 138 -0.44 4.85 2.22
C LEU A 138 -1.15 3.61 1.70
N MET A 139 -0.60 2.42 1.96
CA MET A 139 -1.15 1.20 1.38
C MET A 139 -1.08 0.04 2.36
N LYS A 140 -2.18 -0.67 2.51
CA LYS A 140 -2.20 -1.98 3.16
C LYS A 140 -2.37 -3.05 2.09
N ILE A 141 -1.42 -3.98 2.02
CA ILE A 141 -1.42 -5.06 1.02
C ILE A 141 -2.75 -5.82 1.14
N GLN A 142 -3.37 -6.11 -0.01
CA GLN A 142 -4.68 -6.78 -0.14
C GLN A 142 -5.92 -6.07 0.45
N ASP A 143 -5.81 -4.82 0.91
CA ASP A 143 -6.96 -4.07 1.44
C ASP A 143 -7.22 -2.79 0.61
N LYS A 144 -6.58 -1.69 0.99
CA LYS A 144 -6.82 -0.36 0.41
C LYS A 144 -5.51 0.39 0.16
N ALA A 145 -5.52 1.24 -0.87
CA ALA A 145 -4.44 2.16 -1.19
C ALA A 145 -4.97 3.59 -1.25
N ILE A 146 -4.24 4.56 -0.67
CA ILE A 146 -4.56 5.98 -0.78
C ILE A 146 -3.32 6.80 -1.16
N PHE A 147 -3.47 7.62 -2.21
CA PHE A 147 -2.49 8.62 -2.60
C PHE A 147 -2.72 9.92 -1.83
N VAL A 148 -1.72 10.35 -1.05
CA VAL A 148 -1.85 11.49 -0.14
C VAL A 148 -1.09 12.71 -0.62
N HIS A 149 0.13 12.51 -1.13
CA HIS A 149 0.99 13.62 -1.51
C HIS A 149 1.87 13.29 -2.71
N GLY A 150 2.18 14.30 -3.52
CA GLY A 150 3.06 14.19 -4.68
C GLY A 150 4.05 15.35 -4.69
N PHE A 151 5.32 15.06 -4.93
CA PHE A 151 6.38 16.06 -5.00
C PHE A 151 6.51 16.59 -6.42
N ALA A 152 6.38 17.91 -6.58
CA ALA A 152 6.61 18.56 -7.87
C ALA A 152 8.09 18.46 -8.29
N LYS A 153 8.35 18.65 -9.59
CA LYS A 153 9.72 18.65 -10.11
C LYS A 153 10.49 19.84 -9.52
N GLY A 154 11.60 19.56 -8.84
CA GLY A 154 12.41 20.57 -8.14
C GLY A 154 12.04 20.77 -6.67
N GLU A 155 10.97 20.15 -6.19
CA GLU A 155 10.60 20.17 -4.77
C GLU A 155 11.44 19.16 -3.98
N LYS A 156 11.90 19.56 -2.78
CA LYS A 156 12.71 18.70 -1.92
C LYS A 156 11.84 17.55 -1.41
N SER A 157 12.16 16.32 -1.80
CA SER A 157 11.47 15.12 -1.31
C SER A 157 11.96 14.62 0.07
N ASN A 158 12.61 15.49 0.85
CA ASN A 158 13.10 15.15 2.18
C ASN A 158 11.93 15.24 3.15
N ILE A 159 11.63 14.15 3.85
CA ILE A 159 10.48 14.07 4.75
C ILE A 159 11.05 14.11 6.17
N THR A 160 10.60 15.07 6.95
CA THR A 160 10.96 15.18 8.36
C THR A 160 10.31 14.07 9.18
N ARG A 161 10.83 13.80 10.38
CA ARG A 161 10.25 12.77 11.27
C ARG A 161 8.80 13.09 11.63
N ASN A 162 8.49 14.36 11.89
CA ASN A 162 7.14 14.80 12.26
C ASN A 162 6.15 14.60 11.11
N GLU A 163 6.54 14.92 9.86
CA GLU A 163 5.69 14.65 8.69
C GLU A 163 5.45 13.16 8.49
N LEU A 164 6.49 12.33 8.68
CA LEU A 164 6.36 10.89 8.60
C LEU A 164 5.40 10.33 9.67
N GLU A 165 5.48 10.82 10.90
CA GLU A 165 4.53 10.45 11.96
C GLU A 165 3.10 10.87 11.60
N GLY A 166 2.91 12.07 11.05
CA GLY A 166 1.62 12.52 10.54
C GLY A 166 1.04 11.57 9.48
N PHE A 167 1.86 11.10 8.54
CA PHE A 167 1.44 10.11 7.55
C PHE A 167 1.08 8.76 8.16
N LYS A 168 1.81 8.29 9.19
CA LYS A 168 1.49 7.03 9.89
C LYS A 168 0.17 7.11 10.64
N ILE A 169 -0.07 8.22 11.34
CA ILE A 169 -1.35 8.46 12.04
C ILE A 169 -2.49 8.50 11.01
N MET A 170 -2.29 9.22 9.90
CA MET A 170 -3.27 9.28 8.81
C MET A 170 -3.54 7.90 8.19
N ALA A 171 -2.50 7.08 7.98
CA ALA A 171 -2.64 5.73 7.45
C ALA A 171 -3.50 4.87 8.37
N ASN A 172 -3.17 4.85 9.66
CA ASN A 172 -3.91 4.07 10.65
C ASN A 172 -5.37 4.53 10.74
N ALA A 173 -5.60 5.84 10.83
CA ALA A 173 -6.95 6.41 10.83
C ALA A 173 -7.74 5.99 9.59
N PHE A 174 -7.14 6.05 8.40
CA PHE A 174 -7.78 5.70 7.15
C PHE A 174 -8.14 4.21 7.04
N PHE A 175 -7.23 3.32 7.44
CA PHE A 175 -7.47 1.88 7.37
C PHE A 175 -8.48 1.38 8.40
N ASN A 176 -8.70 2.13 9.48
CA ASN A 176 -9.74 1.82 10.46
C ASN A 176 -11.13 2.38 10.09
N LEU A 177 -11.27 3.10 8.96
CA LEU A 177 -12.57 3.60 8.52
C LEU A 177 -13.43 2.47 7.95
N ASN A 178 -14.70 2.49 8.32
CA ASN A 178 -15.71 1.61 7.72
C ASN A 178 -16.11 2.11 6.33
N ASP A 179 -16.66 1.21 5.50
CA ASP A 179 -17.07 1.55 4.13
C ASP A 179 -18.13 2.66 4.06
N GLU A 180 -19.02 2.76 5.05
CA GLU A 180 -19.99 3.85 5.16
C GLU A 180 -19.31 5.21 5.38
N GLN A 181 -18.29 5.25 6.24
CA GLN A 181 -17.51 6.46 6.49
C GLN A 181 -16.71 6.86 5.24
N ILE A 182 -16.15 5.88 4.53
CA ILE A 182 -15.47 6.10 3.26
C ILE A 182 -16.43 6.72 2.23
N LYS A 183 -17.68 6.22 2.12
CA LYS A 183 -18.70 6.81 1.26
C LYS A 183 -18.98 8.27 1.61
N ILE A 184 -19.17 8.59 2.90
CA ILE A 184 -19.37 9.97 3.36
C ILE A 184 -18.17 10.87 2.97
N LEU A 185 -16.94 10.36 3.03
CA LEU A 185 -15.75 11.10 2.61
C LEU A 185 -15.67 11.32 1.10
N ILE A 186 -16.19 10.37 0.32
CA ILE A 186 -16.35 10.49 -1.13
C ILE A 186 -17.40 11.55 -1.46
N ASP A 187 -18.55 11.52 -0.78
CA ASP A 187 -19.64 12.49 -0.97
C ASP A 187 -19.17 13.92 -0.64
N LYS A 188 -18.36 14.07 0.41
CA LYS A 188 -17.73 15.34 0.80
C LYS A 188 -16.57 15.77 -0.14
N GLN A 189 -16.24 14.97 -1.15
CA GLN A 189 -15.12 15.19 -2.08
C GLN A 189 -13.76 15.36 -1.38
N ASN A 190 -13.62 14.80 -0.18
CA ASN A 190 -12.33 14.76 0.53
C ASN A 190 -11.49 13.58 0.04
N LEU A 191 -12.17 12.51 -0.39
CA LEU A 191 -11.59 11.31 -0.97
C LEU A 191 -12.22 11.07 -2.35
N MET A 192 -11.43 10.57 -3.31
CA MET A 192 -11.92 10.19 -4.63
C MET A 192 -11.42 8.79 -4.98
N GLU A 193 -12.31 7.93 -5.43
CA GLU A 193 -11.96 6.57 -5.84
C GLU A 193 -11.44 6.55 -7.28
N VAL A 194 -10.42 5.73 -7.54
CA VAL A 194 -9.82 5.56 -8.87
C VAL A 194 -10.52 4.43 -9.60
N LEU A 195 -11.52 4.79 -10.40
CA LEU A 195 -12.31 3.86 -11.21
C LEU A 195 -11.54 3.27 -12.38
#